data_AF-A0A1W1HT57-F1
#
_entry.id   AF-A0A1W1HT57-F1
#
_cell.length_a   1.000
_cell.length_b   1.000
_cell.length_c   1.000
_cell.angle_alpha   90.00
_cell.angle_beta   90.00
_cell.angle_gamma   90.00
#
_symmetry.space_group_name_H-M   'P 1'
#
loop_
_entity.id
_entity.type
_entity.pdbx_description
1 polymer ?
#
loop_
_entity_poly.entity_id
_entity_poly.type
_entity_poly.pdbx_seq_one_letter_code
_entity_poly.pdbx_strand_id
1 'polypeptide(L)'
;MTDGDTNDVRIAHQLTFPPGTIVAMDRGYLDYVLYHRWTLAEVGFVTRPRTNMLHEVLERRPVPMRGPMVADEVIRLTGLQAAVPSLCGR
;
A
#
# COMPACT_ATOMS: atom_id res chain seq x y z
N MET A 1 16.08 -13.76 -8.56
CA MET A 1 15.29 -13.02 -7.56
C MET A 1 14.33 -14.01 -6.93
N THR A 2 14.24 -13.97 -5.61
CA THR A 2 14.00 -15.11 -4.69
C THR A 2 12.53 -15.48 -4.51
N ASP A 3 12.23 -16.78 -4.52
CA ASP A 3 10.92 -17.38 -4.19
C ASP A 3 10.33 -16.90 -2.86
N GLY A 4 11.17 -16.53 -1.88
CA GLY A 4 10.74 -16.11 -0.54
C GLY A 4 9.84 -14.88 -0.55
N ASP A 5 10.13 -13.87 -1.39
CA ASP A 5 9.37 -12.62 -1.44
C ASP A 5 7.95 -12.85 -2.00
N THR A 6 7.82 -13.81 -2.93
CA THR A 6 6.53 -14.20 -3.52
C THR A 6 5.68 -15.02 -2.55
N ASN A 7 6.31 -15.86 -1.72
CA ASN A 7 5.62 -16.69 -0.76
C ASN A 7 4.97 -15.83 0.34
N ASP A 8 5.71 -14.87 0.88
CA ASP A 8 5.22 -14.10 2.01
C ASP A 8 4.10 -13.12 1.60
N VAL A 9 4.14 -12.55 0.39
CA VAL A 9 3.01 -11.78 -0.18
C VAL A 9 1.78 -12.67 -0.33
N ARG A 10 1.94 -13.91 -0.80
CA ARG A 10 0.84 -14.90 -0.88
C ARG A 10 0.23 -15.21 0.48
N ILE A 11 1.04 -15.31 1.53
CA ILE A 11 0.56 -15.52 2.89
C ILE A 11 -0.22 -14.28 3.37
N ALA A 12 0.28 -13.08 3.10
CA ALA A 12 -0.40 -11.83 3.50
C ALA A 12 -1.83 -11.72 2.91
N HIS A 13 -2.06 -12.23 1.70
CA HIS A 13 -3.41 -12.33 1.10
C HIS A 13 -4.38 -13.25 1.85
N GLN A 14 -3.88 -14.21 2.62
CA GLN A 14 -4.70 -15.14 3.40
C GLN A 14 -5.03 -14.61 4.79
N LEU A 15 -4.31 -13.58 5.26
CA LEU A 15 -4.56 -12.96 6.55
C LEU A 15 -5.77 -12.04 6.49
N THR A 16 -6.58 -12.09 7.55
CA THR A 16 -7.71 -11.19 7.76
C THR A 16 -7.50 -10.45 9.07
N PHE A 17 -7.70 -9.14 9.06
CA PHE A 17 -7.52 -8.28 10.22
C PHE A 17 -8.83 -7.54 10.54
N PRO A 18 -9.11 -7.26 11.81
CA PRO A 18 -10.23 -6.40 12.17
C PRO A 18 -9.98 -4.94 11.73
N PRO A 19 -11.04 -4.17 11.41
CA PRO A 19 -10.96 -2.74 11.16
C PRO A 19 -10.15 -1.98 12.22
N GLY A 20 -9.37 -0.98 11.81
CA GLY A 20 -8.49 -0.20 12.67
C GLY A 20 -7.13 -0.83 12.97
N THR A 21 -6.86 -2.04 12.45
CA THR A 21 -5.52 -2.67 12.54
C THR A 21 -4.52 -1.91 11.67
N ILE A 22 -3.26 -1.81 12.13
CA ILE A 22 -2.12 -1.32 11.33
C ILE A 22 -1.11 -2.44 11.13
N VAL A 23 -0.84 -2.79 9.88
CA VAL A 23 0.14 -3.83 9.50
C VAL A 23 1.46 -3.19 9.07
N ALA A 24 2.57 -3.53 9.72
CA ALA A 24 3.90 -3.09 9.31
C ALA A 24 4.58 -4.14 8.42
N MET A 25 5.06 -3.72 7.24
CA MET A 25 5.62 -4.60 6.22
C MET A 25 6.84 -3.99 5.54
N ASP A 26 7.74 -4.83 5.05
CA ASP A 26 8.97 -4.35 4.41
C ASP A 26 8.84 -4.13 2.89
N ARG A 27 9.85 -3.50 2.28
CA ARG A 27 9.97 -3.08 0.87
C ARG A 27 9.74 -4.19 -0.16
N GLY A 28 9.97 -5.46 0.21
CA GLY A 28 9.76 -6.62 -0.67
C GLY A 28 8.29 -6.88 -0.99
N TYR A 29 7.38 -6.44 -0.12
CA TYR A 29 5.96 -6.82 -0.16
C TYR A 29 5.07 -5.85 -0.93
N LEU A 30 5.61 -5.20 -1.95
CA LEU A 30 4.90 -4.14 -2.64
C LEU A 30 3.79 -4.72 -3.55
N ASP A 31 2.58 -4.86 -2.99
CA ASP A 31 1.39 -5.39 -3.65
C ASP A 31 0.22 -4.41 -3.53
N TYR A 32 -0.07 -3.70 -4.63
CA TYR A 32 -1.12 -2.69 -4.66
C TYR A 32 -2.54 -3.25 -4.55
N VAL A 33 -2.74 -4.51 -4.95
CA VAL A 33 -4.04 -5.19 -4.79
C VAL A 33 -4.29 -5.47 -3.32
N LEU A 34 -3.27 -5.92 -2.59
CA LEU A 34 -3.34 -6.12 -1.15
C LEU A 34 -3.61 -4.80 -0.41
N TYR A 35 -2.91 -3.72 -0.78
CA TYR A 35 -3.13 -2.39 -0.20
C TYR A 35 -4.57 -1.91 -0.41
N HIS A 36 -5.08 -2.03 -1.63
CA HIS A 36 -6.46 -1.66 -1.93
C HIS A 36 -7.46 -2.46 -1.10
N ARG A 37 -7.26 -3.78 -0.97
CA ARG A 37 -8.12 -4.65 -0.15
C ARG A 37 -8.10 -4.25 1.32
N TRP A 38 -6.93 -3.97 1.89
CA TRP A 38 -6.82 -3.53 3.28
C TRP A 38 -7.47 -2.16 3.50
N THR A 39 -7.27 -1.20 2.60
CA THR A 39 -7.95 0.10 2.66
C THR A 39 -9.48 -0.06 2.67
N LEU A 40 -10.04 -0.92 1.82
CA LEU A 40 -11.49 -1.20 1.81
C LEU A 40 -11.98 -1.89 3.09
N ALA A 41 -11.11 -2.63 3.79
CA ALA A 41 -11.40 -3.30 5.06
C ALA A 41 -11.11 -2.40 6.28
N GLU A 42 -10.82 -1.11 6.08
CA GLU A 42 -10.42 -0.16 7.13
C GLU A 42 -9.16 -0.62 7.91
N VAL A 43 -8.28 -1.36 7.23
CA VAL A 43 -6.98 -1.81 7.73
C VAL A 43 -5.90 -0.89 7.15
N GLY A 44 -5.14 -0.26 8.04
CA GLY A 44 -3.98 0.56 7.68
C GLY A 44 -2.72 -0.28 7.51
N PHE A 45 -1.72 0.29 6.84
CA PHE A 45 -0.41 -0.35 6.71
C PHE A 45 0.72 0.67 6.70
N VAL A 46 1.90 0.23 7.15
CA VAL A 46 3.16 0.95 7.08
C VAL A 46 4.10 0.15 6.21
N THR A 47 4.54 0.72 5.09
CA THR A 47 5.45 0.07 4.16
C THR A 47 6.61 0.98 3.81
N ARG A 48 7.75 0.39 3.47
CA ARG A 48 8.89 1.10 2.90
C ARG A 48 8.73 1.14 1.38
N PRO A 49 8.33 2.28 0.78
CA PRO A 49 8.10 2.35 -0.66
C PRO A 49 9.39 2.08 -1.45
N ARG A 50 9.24 1.51 -2.65
CA ARG A 50 10.34 1.48 -3.61
C ARG A 50 10.56 2.87 -4.19
N THR A 51 11.81 3.17 -4.54
CA THR A 51 12.24 4.49 -5.05
C THR A 51 11.52 4.88 -6.34
N ASN A 52 10.96 3.91 -7.08
CA ASN A 52 10.23 4.09 -8.33
C ASN A 52 8.70 3.99 -8.16
N MET A 53 8.16 4.16 -6.95
CA MET A 53 6.72 4.16 -6.72
C MET A 53 6.08 5.40 -7.36
N LEU A 54 5.40 5.18 -8.48
CA LEU A 54 4.67 6.23 -9.19
C LEU A 54 3.36 6.53 -8.47
N HIS A 55 3.24 7.77 -8.01
CA HIS A 55 2.05 8.29 -7.35
C HIS A 55 1.86 9.77 -7.67
N GLU A 56 0.63 10.23 -7.48
CA GLU A 56 0.23 11.63 -7.52
C GLU A 56 -0.26 12.03 -6.12
N VAL A 57 0.14 13.20 -5.64
CA VAL A 57 -0.38 13.78 -4.40
C VAL A 57 -1.67 14.53 -4.71
N LEU A 58 -2.77 14.10 -4.10
CA LEU A 58 -4.10 14.71 -4.26
C LEU A 58 -4.38 15.77 -3.19
N GLU A 59 -3.89 15.57 -1.97
CA GLU A 59 -4.10 16.45 -0.82
C GLU A 59 -2.85 16.40 0.07
N ARG A 60 -2.46 17.55 0.63
CA ARG A 60 -1.47 17.63 1.70
C ARG A 60 -2.15 18.04 2.99
N ARG A 61 -1.88 17.30 4.06
CA ARG A 61 -2.45 17.52 5.38
C ARG A 61 -1.42 18.15 6.33
N PRO A 62 -1.88 18.87 7.37
CA PRO A 62 -0.98 19.42 8.37
C PRO A 62 -0.20 18.32 9.08
N VAL A 63 1.12 18.45 9.11
CA VAL A 63 2.00 17.58 9.87
C VAL A 63 2.21 18.18 11.27
N PRO A 64 2.26 17.37 12.34
CA PRO A 64 2.58 17.87 13.67
C PRO A 64 3.93 18.60 13.68
N MET A 65 3.98 19.78 14.30
CA MET A 65 5.19 20.61 14.38
C MET A 65 6.37 19.91 15.09
N ARG A 66 6.09 18.85 15.85
CA ARG A 66 7.09 18.01 16.52
C ARG A 66 6.80 16.55 16.20
N GLY A 67 7.82 15.83 15.76
CA GLY A 67 7.75 14.39 15.54
C GLY A 67 8.56 13.93 14.32
N PRO A 68 8.59 12.61 14.07
CA PRO A 68 9.32 12.02 12.95
C PRO A 68 8.57 12.08 11.61
N MET A 69 7.30 12.54 11.61
CA MET A 69 6.49 12.63 10.40
C MET A 69 7.00 13.79 9.54
N VAL A 70 7.31 13.50 8.28
CA VAL A 70 7.85 14.50 7.32
C VAL A 70 6.75 15.03 6.39
N ALA A 71 5.74 14.21 6.10
CA ALA A 71 4.60 14.54 5.25
C ALA A 71 3.39 13.71 5.65
N ASP A 72 2.19 14.29 5.49
CA ASP A 72 0.90 13.60 5.51
C ASP A 72 0.19 13.97 4.20
N GLU A 73 -0.01 12.98 3.34
CA GLU A 73 -0.49 13.17 1.98
C GLU A 73 -1.54 12.12 1.62
N VAL A 74 -2.64 12.57 1.01
CA VAL A 74 -3.54 11.66 0.31
C VAL A 74 -2.97 11.48 -1.08
N ILE A 75 -2.59 10.25 -1.42
CA ILE A 75 -1.96 9.93 -2.69
C ILE A 75 -2.81 8.98 -3.53
N ARG A 76 -2.66 9.08 -4.85
CA ARG A 76 -3.15 8.11 -5.81
C ARG A 76 -1.98 7.42 -6.48
N LEU A 77 -1.96 6.10 -6.44
CA LEU A 77 -0.96 5.31 -7.14
C LEU A 77 -1.25 5.33 -8.65
N THR A 78 -0.24 5.66 -9.46
CA THR A 78 -0.40 5.89 -10.91
C THR A 78 0.42 4.92 -11.76
N GLY A 79 1.19 4.02 -11.13
CA GLY A 79 1.96 3.01 -11.85
C GLY A 79 1.08 1.99 -12.58
N LEU A 80 1.57 1.43 -13.69
CA LEU A 80 0.87 0.39 -14.47
C LEU A 80 0.45 -0.81 -13.61
N GLN A 81 1.21 -1.16 -12.59
CA GLN A 81 0.90 -2.24 -11.66
C GLN A 81 -0.17 -1.88 -10.62
N ALA A 82 -0.50 -0.60 -10.46
CA ALA A 82 -1.59 -0.11 -9.61
C ALA A 82 -2.90 0.08 -10.38
N ALA A 83 -2.88 -0.03 -11.71
CA ALA A 83 -4.10 -0.11 -12.50
C ALA A 83 -4.83 -1.40 -12.10
N VAL A 84 -5.94 -1.25 -11.37
CA VAL A 84 -6.92 -2.33 -11.26
C VAL A 84 -7.27 -2.70 -12.69
N PRO A 85 -7.21 -3.98 -13.10
CA PRO A 85 -7.68 -4.39 -14.41
C PRO A 85 -9.16 -4.01 -14.46
N SER A 86 -9.44 -2.85 -15.05
CA SER A 86 -10.78 -2.50 -15.45
C SER A 86 -11.22 -3.63 -16.36
N LEU A 87 -12.38 -4.19 -16.04
CA LEU A 87 -13.12 -5.12 -16.87
C LEU A 87 -13.01 -4.67 -18.35
N CYS A 88 -12.07 -5.24 -19.09
CA CYS A 88 -12.13 -5.26 -20.53
C CYS A 88 -13.11 -6.38 -20.85
N GLY A 89 -14.39 -6.08 -20.67
CA GLY A 89 -15.47 -6.80 -21.31
C GLY A 89 -15.41 -6.50 -22.80
N ARG A 90 -14.76 -7.38 -23.56
CA ARG A 90 -15.27 -7.95 -24.80
C ARG A 90 -14.37 -9.08 -25.27
#